data_AF-A0AAV9A1G1-F1
#
_entry.id   AF-A0AAV9A1G1-F1
#
_cell.length_a   1.000
_cell.length_b   1.000
_cell.length_c   1.000
_cell.angle_alpha   90.00
_cell.angle_beta   90.00
_cell.angle_gamma   90.00
#
_symmetry.space_group_name_H-M   'P 1'
#
loop_
_entity.id
_entity.type
_entity.pdbx_description
1 polymer ?
#
loop_
_entity_poly.entity_id
_entity_poly.type
_entity_poly.pdbx_seq_one_letter_code
_entity_poly.pdbx_strand_id
1 'polypeptide(L)'
;MVARSQASTSDISVLIDPETVLLPSFISSLNHAHNLEHDWFLVSLSPTVPDFPFQLCDNGKLWVNENGEKIKAEKLQGFVLENGKWSGYSERVLMAWNRGTWPLHAGVLPPFLYGKGLHNQWVINEAQSSRFRLVFDASETISSFCPKNLQNREHSLSLASDKEIKERTWEHVGNLHNAILYGTFYFSLNNYSNIPTKLVKCDGKYFFIDKVEGAVYFLGQQTGRKRWMACSEDSSSVERKLASPLKISSKVALNLSASLYLPFSLESLLQTTADEDKSIVLLVAGDSYRDMLMSFICRLRQLFISNFIVYALDPETYHFSILQGLPVFRDYMAPSNISFNDCHFGTDCFKSVTKVKSRLVLKILKLGYSVLLSDVDVYWFGNPLPVLRSFGPAVLVAQSDEYNETGPINLPRRLNSGFYFARSDPATVAALEKVVKHASTSGLSEQPSFYDVLCGEDGINRIGDDRCLEPETNLTVHFLDRNRFPNGAFQGLWGKSDVRSACMRKGCLVIHNNWINGRKRKLERQVSSGMWEYDSSSRMCLQAWQGMA
;
A
#
# COMPACT_ATOMS: atom_id res chain seq x y z
N MET A 1 -6.10 7.13 5.55
CA MET A 1 -6.58 8.35 6.25
C MET A 1 -8.10 8.46 6.18
N VAL A 2 -8.71 8.42 5.00
CA VAL A 2 -10.19 8.44 4.83
C VAL A 2 -10.90 7.39 5.70
N ALA A 3 -10.50 6.12 5.64
CA ALA A 3 -11.10 5.08 6.49
C ALA A 3 -10.99 5.35 8.00
N ARG A 4 -9.89 5.98 8.47
CA ARG A 4 -9.74 6.38 9.89
C ARG A 4 -10.72 7.47 10.26
N SER A 5 -10.90 8.46 9.39
CA SER A 5 -11.84 9.55 9.63
C SER A 5 -13.29 9.05 9.71
N GLN A 6 -13.66 8.04 8.91
CA GLN A 6 -14.98 7.41 8.95
C GLN A 6 -15.24 6.65 10.26
N ALA A 7 -14.19 6.10 10.89
CA ALA A 7 -14.28 5.44 12.19
C ALA A 7 -14.27 6.44 13.37
N SER A 8 -14.00 7.73 13.13
CA SER A 8 -13.97 8.75 14.18
C SER A 8 -15.38 9.14 14.64
N THR A 9 -15.49 9.55 15.90
CA THR A 9 -16.73 10.13 16.45
C THR A 9 -16.86 11.64 16.21
N SER A 10 -15.82 12.29 15.70
CA SER A 10 -15.79 13.75 15.45
C SER A 10 -16.85 14.20 14.45
N ASP A 11 -17.45 15.37 14.68
CA ASP A 11 -18.48 15.95 13.81
C ASP A 11 -17.92 16.45 12.47
N ILE A 12 -16.64 16.82 12.43
CA ILE A 12 -15.96 17.26 11.22
C ILE A 12 -14.64 16.50 11.09
N SER A 13 -14.39 15.97 9.91
CA SER A 13 -13.11 15.40 9.51
C SER A 13 -12.38 16.38 8.60
N VAL A 14 -11.07 16.53 8.80
CA VAL A 14 -10.21 17.40 8.00
C VAL A 14 -9.01 16.58 7.51
N LEU A 15 -8.78 16.61 6.20
CA LEU A 15 -7.59 16.08 5.55
C LEU A 15 -6.78 17.25 5.00
N ILE A 16 -5.54 17.37 5.45
CA ILE A 16 -4.66 18.50 5.17
C ILE A 16 -3.22 18.01 5.01
N ASP A 17 -2.47 18.68 4.13
CA ASP A 17 -1.03 18.50 4.03
C ASP A 17 -0.34 18.97 5.33
N PRO A 18 0.57 18.18 5.93
CA PRO A 18 1.18 18.50 7.22
C PRO A 18 2.02 19.79 7.21
N GLU A 19 2.45 20.29 6.05
CA GLU A 19 3.19 21.56 5.91
C GLU A 19 2.26 22.78 5.74
N THR A 20 0.94 22.60 5.77
CA THR A 20 -0.01 23.71 5.62
C THR A 20 -0.16 24.51 6.90
N VAL A 21 0.07 25.81 6.83
CA VAL A 21 -0.25 26.77 7.90
C VAL A 21 -1.70 27.20 7.78
N LEU A 22 -2.45 27.10 8.88
CA LEU A 22 -3.84 27.52 8.99
C LEU A 22 -3.96 28.85 9.71
N LEU A 23 -4.74 29.79 9.15
CA LEU A 23 -5.07 31.06 9.80
C LEU A 23 -6.45 30.97 10.48
N PRO A 24 -6.79 31.89 11.41
CA PRO A 24 -8.04 31.84 12.19
C PRO A 24 -9.33 31.74 11.37
N SER A 25 -9.32 32.22 10.12
CA SER A 25 -10.47 32.12 9.20
C SER A 25 -10.89 30.67 8.95
N PHE A 26 -9.97 29.71 9.01
CA PHE A 26 -10.24 28.28 8.93
C PHE A 26 -11.34 27.83 9.90
N ILE A 27 -11.20 28.16 11.19
CA ILE A 27 -12.17 27.77 12.22
C ILE A 27 -13.52 28.47 11.99
N SER A 28 -13.51 29.76 11.64
CA SER A 28 -14.76 30.50 11.42
C SER A 28 -15.58 29.93 10.26
N SER A 29 -14.90 29.49 9.20
CA SER A 29 -15.53 28.94 8.00
C SER A 29 -16.01 27.50 8.23
N LEU A 30 -15.26 26.69 8.99
CA LEU A 30 -15.74 25.38 9.43
C LEU A 30 -16.94 25.47 10.37
N ASN A 31 -16.97 26.43 11.30
CA ASN A 31 -18.14 26.64 12.15
C ASN A 31 -19.38 27.03 11.34
N HIS A 32 -19.22 27.82 10.28
CA HIS A 32 -20.32 28.11 9.36
C HIS A 32 -20.79 26.84 8.64
N ALA A 33 -19.86 26.06 8.08
CA ALA A 33 -20.18 24.81 7.39
C ALA A 33 -20.84 23.78 8.34
N HIS A 34 -20.40 23.70 9.60
CA HIS A 34 -20.97 22.81 10.61
C HIS A 34 -22.45 23.06 10.88
N ASN A 35 -22.89 24.32 10.76
CA ASN A 35 -24.29 24.71 10.95
C ASN A 35 -25.18 24.42 9.72
N LEU A 36 -24.64 23.88 8.64
CA LEU A 36 -25.44 23.47 7.48
C LEU A 36 -26.21 22.18 7.81
N GLU A 37 -27.47 22.12 7.42
CA GLU A 37 -28.36 20.96 7.67
C GLU A 37 -28.08 19.76 6.73
N HIS A 38 -27.21 19.92 5.73
CA HIS A 38 -26.93 18.91 4.72
C HIS A 38 -25.55 18.28 4.89
N ASP A 39 -25.39 17.04 4.40
CA ASP A 39 -24.08 16.43 4.27
C ASP A 39 -23.25 17.21 3.25
N TRP A 40 -22.05 17.64 3.65
CA TRP A 40 -21.20 18.50 2.83
C TRP A 40 -19.78 17.98 2.71
N PHE A 41 -19.10 18.45 1.67
CA PHE A 41 -17.68 18.27 1.42
C PHE A 41 -17.09 19.59 0.90
N LEU A 42 -16.20 20.16 1.69
CA LEU A 42 -15.54 21.43 1.46
C LEU A 42 -14.15 21.19 0.92
N VAL A 43 -13.78 21.97 -0.09
CA VAL A 43 -12.43 22.01 -0.68
C VAL A 43 -11.86 23.40 -0.53
N SER A 44 -10.60 23.53 -0.11
CA SER A 44 -9.89 24.81 -0.06
C SER A 44 -8.47 24.65 -0.60
N LEU A 45 -8.12 25.45 -1.59
CA LEU A 45 -6.79 25.52 -2.16
C LEU A 45 -5.86 26.31 -1.24
N SER A 46 -4.63 25.81 -1.06
CA SER A 46 -3.61 26.49 -0.25
C SER A 46 -2.48 27.01 -1.15
N PRO A 47 -2.30 28.34 -1.30
CA PRO A 47 -1.19 28.89 -2.08
C PRO A 47 0.17 28.54 -1.45
N THR A 48 1.17 28.36 -2.31
CA THR A 48 2.56 28.25 -1.85
C THR A 48 3.17 29.64 -1.75
N VAL A 49 3.88 29.91 -0.66
CA VAL A 49 4.57 31.18 -0.42
C VAL A 49 6.08 30.92 -0.50
N PRO A 50 6.76 31.33 -1.60
CA PRO A 50 8.17 31.03 -1.82
C PRO A 50 9.09 31.65 -0.76
N ASP A 51 8.93 32.95 -0.54
CA ASP A 51 9.77 33.73 0.36
C ASP A 51 8.91 34.15 1.55
N PHE A 52 8.88 33.32 2.59
CA PHE A 52 8.09 33.57 3.79
C PHE A 52 8.99 34.12 4.91
N PRO A 53 8.93 35.43 5.23
CA PRO A 53 9.90 36.11 6.10
C PRO A 53 9.53 36.09 7.59
N PHE A 54 8.52 35.30 7.98
CA PHE A 54 8.02 35.27 9.35
C PHE A 54 8.43 33.98 10.06
N GLN A 55 8.79 34.10 11.33
CA GLN A 55 9.15 32.99 12.19
C GLN A 55 8.11 32.78 13.27
N LEU A 56 7.93 31.52 13.66
CA LEU A 56 7.00 31.13 14.70
C LEU A 56 7.77 30.91 16.01
N CYS A 57 7.56 31.80 16.98
CA CYS A 57 8.17 31.76 18.31
C CYS A 57 7.17 31.28 19.37
N ASP A 58 7.63 31.20 20.63
CA ASP A 58 6.82 30.87 21.81
C ASP A 58 6.04 29.54 21.67
N ASN A 59 6.74 28.45 21.34
CA ASN A 59 6.16 27.12 21.15
C ASN A 59 4.99 27.10 20.15
N GLY A 60 5.08 27.89 19.08
CA GLY A 60 4.08 27.86 18.01
C GLY A 60 2.96 28.89 18.13
N LYS A 61 3.04 29.83 19.08
CA LYS A 61 1.93 30.73 19.41
C LYS A 61 2.03 32.11 18.80
N LEU A 62 3.23 32.55 18.41
CA LEU A 62 3.45 33.95 18.08
C LEU A 62 4.32 34.10 16.83
N TRP A 63 3.80 34.81 15.83
CA TRP A 63 4.53 35.14 14.61
C TRP A 63 5.34 36.42 14.80
N VAL A 64 6.62 36.39 14.41
CA VAL A 64 7.51 37.55 14.40
C VAL A 64 8.14 37.75 13.03
N ASN A 65 8.51 38.98 12.69
CA ASN A 65 9.40 39.27 11.55
C ASN A 65 10.88 39.09 11.94
N GLU A 66 11.78 39.31 10.98
CA GLU A 66 13.23 39.26 11.18
C GLU A 66 13.75 40.21 12.27
N ASN A 67 13.01 41.29 12.56
CA ASN A 67 13.33 42.27 13.60
C ASN A 67 12.75 41.89 14.98
N GLY A 68 12.08 40.75 15.12
CA GLY A 68 11.43 40.30 16.36
C GLY A 68 10.09 40.97 16.67
N GLU A 69 9.53 41.76 15.74
CA GLU A 69 8.25 42.44 15.92
C GLU A 69 7.08 41.49 15.70
N LYS A 70 6.07 41.59 16.57
CA LYS A 70 4.88 40.73 16.53
C LYS A 70 4.04 41.00 15.27
N ILE A 71 3.70 39.94 14.56
CA ILE A 71 2.87 39.98 13.36
C ILE A 71 1.49 39.39 13.67
N LYS A 72 0.44 40.18 13.40
CA LYS A 72 -0.95 39.74 13.55
C LYS A 72 -1.41 38.91 12.34
N ALA A 73 -2.46 38.12 12.54
CA ALA A 73 -3.01 37.24 11.51
C ALA A 73 -3.47 37.99 10.25
N GLU A 74 -3.98 39.22 10.38
CA GLU A 74 -4.44 40.03 9.24
C GLU A 74 -3.29 40.41 8.32
N LYS A 75 -2.11 40.71 8.89
CA LYS A 75 -0.90 41.04 8.14
C LYS A 75 -0.33 39.80 7.43
N LEU A 76 -0.43 38.63 8.04
CA LEU A 76 -0.08 37.36 7.39
C LEU A 76 -1.02 37.07 6.22
N GLN A 77 -2.33 37.24 6.42
CA GLN A 77 -3.32 37.04 5.37
C GLN A 77 -3.09 37.96 4.17
N GLY A 78 -2.84 39.25 4.41
CA GLY A 78 -2.47 40.21 3.37
C GLY A 78 -1.22 39.79 2.60
N PHE A 79 -0.18 39.38 3.33
CA PHE A 79 1.07 38.91 2.70
C PHE A 79 0.86 37.69 1.79
N VAL A 80 0.04 36.72 2.22
CA VAL A 80 -0.29 35.52 1.44
C VAL A 80 -1.08 35.88 0.17
N LEU A 81 -2.01 36.82 0.24
CA LEU A 81 -2.79 37.27 -0.92
C LEU A 81 -1.91 37.95 -1.99
N GLU A 82 -0.89 38.68 -1.55
CA GLU A 82 0.05 39.37 -2.42
C GLU A 82 1.09 38.42 -3.03
N ASN A 83 1.71 37.57 -2.20
CA ASN A 83 2.91 36.79 -2.55
C ASN A 83 2.63 35.30 -2.82
N GLY A 84 1.41 34.84 -2.57
CA GLY A 84 0.99 33.46 -2.77
C GLY A 84 0.98 33.08 -4.26
N LYS A 85 1.66 31.98 -4.58
CA LYS A 85 1.60 31.33 -5.89
C LYS A 85 0.62 30.17 -5.84
N TRP A 86 -0.43 30.28 -6.65
CA TRP A 86 -1.44 29.24 -6.81
C TRP A 86 -0.96 28.26 -7.86
N SER A 87 -0.44 27.10 -7.44
CA SER A 87 -0.07 26.05 -8.37
C SER A 87 -1.32 25.35 -8.91
N GLY A 88 -1.41 25.17 -10.24
CA GLY A 88 -2.40 24.29 -10.86
C GLY A 88 -2.17 22.80 -10.53
N TYR A 89 -1.02 22.48 -9.92
CA TYR A 89 -0.77 21.21 -9.27
C TYR A 89 -1.57 21.18 -7.97
N SER A 90 -2.65 20.45 -8.04
CA SER A 90 -3.68 20.19 -7.03
C SER A 90 -3.18 19.34 -5.85
N GLU A 91 -1.89 19.36 -5.55
CA GLU A 91 -1.29 18.55 -4.49
C GLU A 91 -1.66 19.08 -3.10
N ARG A 92 -1.78 20.40 -2.93
CA ARG A 92 -1.94 21.03 -1.61
C ARG A 92 -3.35 21.57 -1.42
N VAL A 93 -4.24 20.65 -1.10
CA VAL A 93 -5.66 20.90 -0.90
C VAL A 93 -6.03 20.56 0.53
N LEU A 94 -6.75 21.47 1.17
CA LEU A 94 -7.46 21.20 2.40
C LEU A 94 -8.85 20.67 2.03
N MET A 95 -9.19 19.50 2.57
CA MET A 95 -10.50 18.89 2.40
C MET A 95 -11.15 18.70 3.76
N ALA A 96 -12.42 19.07 3.89
CA ALA A 96 -13.17 18.87 5.13
C ALA A 96 -14.59 18.38 4.82
N TRP A 97 -15.16 17.59 5.73
CA TRP A 97 -16.55 17.14 5.62
C TRP A 97 -17.15 16.87 6.99
N ASN A 98 -18.46 17.02 7.10
CA ASN A 98 -19.18 16.65 8.30
C ASN A 98 -19.38 15.13 8.41
N ARG A 99 -19.58 14.67 9.66
CA ARG A 99 -20.08 13.34 9.99
C ARG A 99 -21.55 13.24 9.59
N GLY A 100 -21.74 12.93 8.33
CA GLY A 100 -23.02 12.83 7.66
C GLY A 100 -23.55 11.40 7.60
N THR A 101 -24.74 11.27 7.02
CA THR A 101 -25.39 9.99 6.72
C THR A 101 -24.77 9.26 5.53
N TRP A 102 -24.30 10.02 4.54
CA TRP A 102 -23.77 9.45 3.29
C TRP A 102 -22.25 9.33 3.30
N PRO A 103 -21.67 8.32 2.61
CA PRO A 103 -20.22 8.21 2.49
C PRO A 103 -19.63 9.40 1.73
N LEU A 104 -18.31 9.60 1.87
CA LEU A 104 -17.60 10.69 1.19
C LEU A 104 -17.62 10.54 -0.34
N HIS A 105 -17.53 9.30 -0.82
CA HIS A 105 -17.52 8.95 -2.23
C HIS A 105 -18.14 7.56 -2.44
N ALA A 106 -18.60 7.28 -3.66
CA ALA A 106 -19.14 5.97 -4.05
C ALA A 106 -18.07 4.95 -4.49
N GLY A 107 -16.92 5.43 -4.98
CA GLY A 107 -15.86 4.58 -5.52
C GLY A 107 -15.06 3.82 -4.46
N VAL A 108 -14.33 2.79 -4.89
CA VAL A 108 -13.32 2.11 -4.06
C VAL A 108 -12.04 2.96 -4.09
N LEU A 109 -11.50 3.29 -2.90
CA LEU A 109 -10.30 4.11 -2.83
C LEU A 109 -9.12 3.40 -3.52
N PRO A 110 -8.48 4.00 -4.52
CA PRO A 110 -7.38 3.37 -5.24
C PRO A 110 -6.15 3.26 -4.33
N PRO A 111 -5.30 2.22 -4.51
CA PRO A 111 -4.04 2.05 -3.79
C PRO A 111 -2.97 3.02 -4.32
N PHE A 112 -3.20 4.33 -4.20
CA PHE A 112 -2.27 5.35 -4.63
C PHE A 112 -0.93 5.23 -3.90
N LEU A 113 0.16 5.38 -4.66
CA LEU A 113 1.48 5.65 -4.10
C LEU A 113 1.45 7.02 -3.43
N TYR A 114 1.81 7.04 -2.15
CA TYR A 114 1.80 8.25 -1.34
C TYR A 114 2.76 9.31 -1.91
N GLY A 115 2.29 10.56 -2.00
CA GLY A 115 3.10 11.69 -2.47
C GLY A 115 3.37 11.71 -3.98
N LYS A 116 2.68 10.89 -4.78
CA LYS A 116 2.87 10.81 -6.25
C LYS A 116 1.66 11.36 -7.04
N GLY A 117 0.92 12.28 -6.43
CA GLY A 117 -0.22 12.99 -7.04
C GLY A 117 -1.51 12.17 -7.22
N LEU A 118 -2.54 12.82 -7.76
CA LEU A 118 -3.86 12.28 -8.15
C LEU A 118 -4.84 11.87 -7.05
N HIS A 119 -4.38 11.54 -5.84
CA HIS A 119 -5.28 11.17 -4.74
C HIS A 119 -6.34 12.24 -4.42
N ASN A 120 -5.91 13.48 -4.16
CA ASN A 120 -6.85 14.56 -3.78
C ASN A 120 -7.84 14.85 -4.92
N GLN A 121 -7.34 14.86 -6.17
CA GLN A 121 -8.17 15.08 -7.36
C GLN A 121 -9.22 13.99 -7.51
N TRP A 122 -8.81 12.75 -7.29
CA TRP A 122 -9.70 11.60 -7.34
C TRP A 122 -10.80 11.69 -6.28
N VAL A 123 -10.45 11.97 -5.02
CA VAL A 123 -11.43 12.11 -3.94
C VAL A 123 -12.46 13.20 -4.25
N ILE A 124 -11.99 14.37 -4.72
CA ILE A 124 -12.87 15.49 -5.08
C ILE A 124 -13.80 15.09 -6.24
N ASN A 125 -13.26 14.44 -7.28
CA ASN A 125 -14.05 13.97 -8.42
C ASN A 125 -15.14 12.99 -8.00
N GLU A 126 -14.82 12.00 -7.18
CA GLU A 126 -15.79 10.99 -6.78
C GLU A 126 -16.84 11.55 -5.81
N ALA A 127 -16.44 12.47 -4.92
CA ALA A 127 -17.37 13.20 -4.06
C ALA A 127 -18.37 14.01 -4.89
N GLN A 128 -17.89 14.72 -5.93
CA GLN A 128 -18.74 15.51 -6.83
C GLN A 128 -19.62 14.62 -7.72
N SER A 129 -19.06 13.54 -8.26
CA SER A 129 -19.76 12.62 -9.18
C SER A 129 -20.87 11.83 -8.48
N SER A 130 -20.63 11.42 -7.23
CA SER A 130 -21.61 10.63 -6.46
C SER A 130 -22.84 11.44 -6.02
N ARG A 131 -22.71 12.77 -5.91
CA ARG A 131 -23.77 13.69 -5.42
C ARG A 131 -24.32 13.33 -4.04
N PHE A 132 -23.57 12.55 -3.25
CA PHE A 132 -23.93 12.21 -1.87
C PHE A 132 -23.87 13.41 -0.93
N ARG A 133 -23.02 14.39 -1.27
CA ARG A 133 -22.72 15.54 -0.42
C ARG A 133 -22.73 16.80 -1.26
N LEU A 134 -23.09 17.92 -0.64
CA LEU A 134 -22.91 19.25 -1.22
C LEU A 134 -21.41 19.55 -1.30
N VAL A 135 -20.85 19.59 -2.51
CA VAL A 135 -19.43 19.89 -2.75
C VAL A 135 -19.27 21.37 -3.07
N PHE A 136 -18.40 22.07 -2.33
CA PHE A 136 -18.14 23.49 -2.56
C PHE A 136 -16.70 23.92 -2.27
N ASP A 137 -16.27 24.96 -2.98
CA ASP A 137 -14.96 25.59 -2.86
C ASP A 137 -15.01 26.72 -1.83
N ALA A 138 -14.20 26.62 -0.77
CA ALA A 138 -14.09 27.61 0.30
C ALA A 138 -12.74 28.34 0.31
N SER A 139 -11.98 28.30 -0.78
CA SER A 139 -10.66 28.93 -0.89
C SER A 139 -10.67 30.45 -0.64
N GLU A 140 -11.81 31.12 -0.82
CA GLU A 140 -11.96 32.55 -0.52
C GLU A 140 -12.27 32.85 0.96
N THR A 141 -12.73 31.85 1.72
CA THR A 141 -13.12 32.01 3.13
C THR A 141 -12.16 31.33 4.11
N ILE A 142 -11.43 30.33 3.65
CA ILE A 142 -10.37 29.67 4.42
C ILE A 142 -9.04 30.23 3.94
N SER A 143 -8.31 30.86 4.86
CA SER A 143 -6.97 31.33 4.58
C SER A 143 -5.97 30.33 5.13
N SER A 144 -5.27 29.67 4.22
CA SER A 144 -4.20 28.72 4.48
C SER A 144 -3.09 28.93 3.48
N PHE A 145 -1.87 28.49 3.79
CA PHE A 145 -0.74 28.57 2.87
C PHE A 145 0.36 27.60 3.25
N CYS A 146 1.23 27.28 2.28
CA CYS A 146 2.42 26.46 2.51
C CYS A 146 3.69 27.28 2.29
N PRO A 147 4.51 27.53 3.32
CA PRO A 147 5.81 28.19 3.17
C PRO A 147 6.83 27.26 2.50
N LYS A 148 7.56 27.73 1.49
CA LYS A 148 8.53 26.90 0.75
C LYS A 148 9.76 26.53 1.56
N ASN A 149 10.15 27.36 2.53
CA ASN A 149 11.35 27.14 3.37
C ASN A 149 11.21 25.97 4.37
N LEU A 150 9.99 25.47 4.61
CA LEU A 150 9.73 24.31 5.47
C LEU A 150 9.65 22.99 4.70
N GLN A 151 9.89 23.02 3.38
CA GLN A 151 9.80 21.83 2.53
C GLN A 151 10.96 20.89 2.80
N ASN A 152 10.64 19.66 3.21
CA ASN A 152 11.58 18.56 3.06
C ASN A 152 11.88 18.36 1.56
N ARG A 153 13.17 18.29 1.23
CA ARG A 153 13.72 18.17 -0.14
C ARG A 153 13.14 17.01 -0.98
N GLU A 154 12.35 16.11 -0.41
CA GLU A 154 11.81 14.93 -1.08
C GLU A 154 10.57 15.19 -1.96
N HIS A 155 9.88 16.32 -1.77
CA HIS A 155 8.60 16.60 -2.46
C HIS A 155 8.69 17.64 -3.59
N SER A 156 9.87 18.22 -3.86
CA SER A 156 10.04 19.18 -4.95
C SER A 156 10.72 18.54 -6.18
N LEU A 157 9.92 18.11 -7.15
CA LEU A 157 10.41 17.79 -8.50
C LEU A 157 10.93 19.03 -9.26
N SER A 158 11.00 20.21 -8.63
CA SER A 158 11.48 21.43 -9.27
C SER A 158 13.01 21.55 -9.35
N LEU A 159 13.77 20.56 -8.87
CA LEU A 159 15.24 20.53 -8.93
C LEU A 159 15.82 19.18 -9.40
N ALA A 160 14.97 18.24 -9.82
CA ALA A 160 15.41 16.94 -10.32
C ALA A 160 15.94 17.07 -11.76
N SER A 161 17.05 16.40 -12.05
CA SER A 161 17.61 16.36 -13.41
C SER A 161 16.64 15.66 -14.38
N ASP A 162 16.70 15.99 -15.68
CA ASP A 162 15.88 15.35 -16.73
C ASP A 162 15.95 13.80 -16.74
N LYS A 163 16.99 13.23 -16.12
CA LYS A 163 17.19 11.79 -15.95
C LYS A 163 16.34 11.21 -14.82
N GLU A 164 16.28 11.87 -13.66
CA GLU A 164 15.43 11.49 -12.52
C GLU A 164 13.92 11.64 -12.83
N ILE A 165 13.57 12.66 -13.62
CA ILE A 165 12.20 12.88 -14.08
C ILE A 165 11.71 11.70 -14.95
N LYS A 166 12.58 11.14 -15.81
CA LYS A 166 12.28 9.94 -16.60
C LYS A 166 12.18 8.68 -15.74
N GLU A 167 13.06 8.50 -14.77
CA GLU A 167 13.11 7.30 -13.91
C GLU A 167 11.91 7.20 -12.94
N ARG A 168 11.31 8.32 -12.50
CA ARG A 168 10.11 8.35 -11.62
C ARG A 168 8.78 8.55 -12.34
N THR A 169 8.76 8.50 -13.67
CA THR A 169 7.51 8.59 -14.46
C THR A 169 6.52 7.47 -14.14
N TRP A 170 7.00 6.26 -13.86
CA TRP A 170 6.14 5.11 -13.63
C TRP A 170 5.25 5.28 -12.39
N GLU A 171 5.69 6.01 -11.36
CA GLU A 171 4.90 6.25 -10.14
C GLU A 171 3.67 7.11 -10.45
N HIS A 172 3.86 8.18 -11.22
CA HIS A 172 2.79 9.07 -11.66
C HIS A 172 1.86 8.39 -12.66
N VAL A 173 2.42 7.63 -13.61
CA VAL A 173 1.65 6.83 -14.57
C VAL A 173 0.87 5.72 -13.85
N GLY A 174 1.45 5.11 -12.82
CA GLY A 174 0.79 4.12 -11.96
C GLY A 174 -0.37 4.72 -11.18
N ASN A 175 -0.18 5.87 -10.53
CA ASN A 175 -1.27 6.60 -9.88
C ASN A 175 -2.35 7.03 -10.88
N LEU A 176 -1.99 7.41 -12.10
CA LEU A 176 -2.96 7.74 -13.14
C LEU A 176 -3.80 6.52 -13.56
N HIS A 177 -3.15 5.37 -13.77
CA HIS A 177 -3.87 4.13 -14.03
C HIS A 177 -4.81 3.78 -12.87
N ASN A 178 -4.34 3.89 -11.62
CA ASN A 178 -5.18 3.68 -10.44
C ASN A 178 -6.37 4.65 -10.39
N ALA A 179 -6.16 5.94 -10.65
CA ALA A 179 -7.24 6.92 -10.65
C ALA A 179 -8.31 6.57 -11.70
N ILE A 180 -7.90 6.16 -12.89
CA ILE A 180 -8.81 5.85 -14.00
C ILE A 180 -9.55 4.51 -13.79
N LEU A 181 -8.85 3.48 -13.31
CA LEU A 181 -9.41 2.14 -13.15
C LEU A 181 -10.43 2.02 -12.01
N TYR A 182 -10.41 2.96 -11.08
CA TYR A 182 -11.21 2.94 -9.86
C TYR A 182 -12.14 4.15 -9.86
N GLY A 183 -13.45 3.97 -10.05
CA GLY A 183 -14.43 5.06 -9.97
C GLY A 183 -14.73 5.75 -11.31
N THR A 184 -15.14 7.02 -11.26
CA THR A 184 -15.61 7.81 -12.41
C THR A 184 -14.57 8.77 -12.97
N PHE A 185 -13.36 8.81 -12.39
CA PHE A 185 -12.28 9.73 -12.78
C PHE A 185 -11.94 9.72 -14.28
N TYR A 186 -12.14 8.58 -14.95
CA TYR A 186 -11.98 8.46 -16.40
C TYR A 186 -12.83 9.48 -17.19
N PHE A 187 -14.07 9.73 -16.75
CA PHE A 187 -15.01 10.62 -17.44
C PHE A 187 -14.74 12.11 -17.18
N SER A 188 -13.92 12.42 -16.17
CA SER A 188 -13.63 13.80 -15.73
C SER A 188 -12.27 14.33 -16.19
N LEU A 189 -11.53 13.61 -17.04
CA LEU A 189 -10.17 13.90 -17.50
C LEU A 189 -9.91 15.34 -17.99
N ASN A 190 -10.96 16.08 -18.35
CA ASN A 190 -10.87 17.44 -18.88
C ASN A 190 -11.62 18.51 -18.04
N ASN A 191 -12.27 18.16 -16.93
CA ASN A 191 -13.21 19.03 -16.19
C ASN A 191 -12.80 19.35 -14.74
N TYR A 192 -11.53 19.13 -14.38
CA TYR A 192 -11.00 19.14 -13.00
C TYR A 192 -11.05 20.46 -12.22
N SER A 193 -11.64 21.52 -12.74
CA SER A 193 -11.50 22.87 -12.14
C SER A 193 -12.80 23.58 -11.84
N ASN A 194 -13.94 22.94 -12.09
CA ASN A 194 -15.24 23.57 -11.87
C ASN A 194 -16.01 22.83 -10.77
N ILE A 195 -15.55 22.96 -9.52
CA ILE A 195 -16.51 22.90 -8.41
C ILE A 195 -17.47 24.06 -8.67
N PRO A 196 -18.76 23.79 -8.93
CA PRO A 196 -19.67 24.80 -9.42
C PRO A 196 -19.99 25.81 -8.32
N THR A 197 -19.98 25.39 -7.06
CA THR A 197 -20.39 26.21 -5.93
C THR A 197 -19.18 26.73 -5.15
N LYS A 198 -19.11 28.05 -4.93
CA LYS A 198 -18.12 28.71 -4.07
C LYS A 198 -18.78 29.22 -2.79
N LEU A 199 -18.06 29.16 -1.67
CA LEU A 199 -18.39 29.82 -0.42
C LEU A 199 -17.55 31.11 -0.33
N VAL A 200 -18.22 32.25 -0.18
CA VAL A 200 -17.59 33.57 -0.01
C VAL A 200 -18.06 34.23 1.28
N LYS A 201 -17.28 35.17 1.82
CA LYS A 201 -17.64 35.96 2.99
C LYS A 201 -17.67 37.44 2.63
N CYS A 202 -18.84 38.07 2.71
CA CYS A 202 -19.03 39.50 2.47
C CYS A 202 -19.80 40.14 3.63
N ASP A 203 -19.38 41.30 4.12
CA ASP A 203 -19.98 41.99 5.28
C ASP A 203 -20.17 41.09 6.52
N GLY A 204 -19.21 40.20 6.78
CA GLY A 204 -19.26 39.26 7.90
C GLY A 204 -20.24 38.08 7.73
N LYS A 205 -20.97 38.01 6.61
CA LYS A 205 -21.90 36.92 6.29
C LYS A 205 -21.34 36.02 5.20
N TYR A 206 -21.72 34.75 5.23
CA TYR A 206 -21.30 33.74 4.27
C TYR A 206 -22.37 33.56 3.17
N PHE A 207 -21.92 33.35 1.94
CA PHE A 207 -22.80 33.17 0.77
C PHE A 207 -22.30 32.05 -0.13
N PHE A 208 -23.23 31.30 -0.74
CA PHE A 208 -22.93 30.34 -1.79
C PHE A 208 -23.18 30.96 -3.17
N ILE A 209 -22.21 30.83 -4.08
CA ILE A 209 -22.29 31.31 -5.46
C ILE A 209 -22.18 30.11 -6.40
N ASP A 210 -23.16 29.90 -7.26
CA ASP A 210 -23.08 28.94 -8.36
C ASP A 210 -22.45 29.61 -9.60
N LYS A 211 -21.30 29.08 -10.06
CA LYS A 211 -20.55 29.55 -11.22
C LYS A 211 -21.27 29.31 -12.55
N VAL A 212 -22.14 28.28 -12.64
CA VAL A 212 -22.79 27.88 -13.88
C VAL A 212 -24.01 28.75 -14.16
N GLU A 213 -24.79 29.07 -13.13
CA GLU A 213 -26.01 29.87 -13.25
C GLU A 213 -25.84 31.35 -12.86
N GLY A 214 -24.68 31.72 -12.30
CA GLY A 214 -24.46 33.06 -11.73
C GLY A 214 -25.44 33.38 -10.59
N ALA A 215 -26.03 32.35 -9.98
CA ALA A 215 -27.05 32.44 -8.97
C ALA A 215 -26.42 32.42 -7.57
N VAL A 216 -26.84 33.35 -6.71
CA VAL A 216 -26.45 33.39 -5.30
C VAL A 216 -27.56 32.77 -4.48
N TYR A 217 -27.22 31.72 -3.74
CA TYR A 217 -28.15 31.01 -2.88
C TYR A 217 -27.89 31.37 -1.41
N PHE A 218 -28.98 31.70 -0.71
CA PHE A 218 -29.02 31.69 0.74
C PHE A 218 -29.69 30.37 1.11
N LEU A 219 -29.07 29.53 1.95
CA LEU A 219 -29.84 28.54 2.68
C LEU A 219 -30.73 29.30 3.68
N GLY A 220 -31.88 29.81 3.21
CA GLY A 220 -32.90 30.45 4.05
C GLY A 220 -33.69 31.65 3.51
N GLN A 221 -33.27 32.40 2.46
CA GLN A 221 -34.08 33.51 1.85
C GLN A 221 -33.40 34.19 0.64
N GLN A 222 -34.11 34.36 -0.48
CA GLN A 222 -33.62 35.17 -1.63
C GLN A 222 -33.61 36.66 -1.28
N THR A 223 -32.48 37.35 -1.49
CA THR A 223 -32.42 38.82 -1.49
C THR A 223 -31.73 39.38 -2.73
N GLY A 224 -32.07 40.62 -3.07
CA GLY A 224 -31.94 41.19 -4.41
C GLY A 224 -30.52 41.41 -4.96
N ARG A 225 -30.40 41.17 -6.27
CA ARG A 225 -29.24 41.25 -7.19
C ARG A 225 -28.23 42.41 -7.02
N LYS A 226 -28.58 43.54 -6.39
CA LYS A 226 -27.80 44.80 -6.48
C LYS A 226 -26.63 44.94 -5.50
N ARG A 227 -26.68 44.31 -4.32
CA ARG A 227 -25.62 44.47 -3.28
C ARG A 227 -24.40 43.57 -3.50
N TRP A 228 -24.54 42.56 -4.35
CA TRP A 228 -23.55 41.48 -4.57
C TRP A 228 -22.55 41.76 -5.70
N MET A 229 -22.87 42.58 -6.71
CA MET A 229 -21.92 42.90 -7.79
C MET A 229 -20.59 43.46 -7.25
N ALA A 230 -20.63 44.21 -6.14
CA ALA A 230 -19.43 44.72 -5.46
C ALA A 230 -18.55 43.61 -4.83
N CYS A 231 -19.14 42.52 -4.32
CA CYS A 231 -18.36 41.38 -3.79
C CYS A 231 -17.88 40.42 -4.91
N SER A 232 -18.58 40.38 -6.06
CA SER A 232 -18.22 39.55 -7.21
C SER A 232 -17.05 40.11 -8.02
N GLU A 233 -16.86 41.43 -8.05
CA GLU A 233 -15.76 42.06 -8.78
C GLU A 233 -14.39 41.76 -8.13
N ASP A 234 -14.32 41.64 -6.79
CA ASP A 234 -13.09 41.28 -6.06
C ASP A 234 -12.72 39.78 -6.21
N SER A 235 -13.71 38.88 -6.29
CA SER A 235 -13.51 37.43 -6.53
C SER A 235 -12.86 37.12 -7.89
N SER A 236 -13.08 37.99 -8.90
CA SER A 236 -12.47 37.90 -10.23
C SER A 236 -10.93 38.05 -10.24
N SER A 237 -10.34 38.55 -9.14
CA SER A 237 -8.89 38.73 -9.00
C SER A 237 -8.16 37.43 -8.66
N VAL A 238 -8.80 36.51 -7.92
CA VAL A 238 -8.26 35.18 -7.58
C VAL A 238 -8.31 34.25 -8.79
N GLU A 239 -9.38 34.29 -9.57
CA GLU A 239 -9.51 33.50 -10.81
C GLU A 239 -8.47 33.90 -11.89
N ARG A 240 -8.07 35.17 -11.95
CA ARG A 240 -7.00 35.65 -12.84
C ARG A 240 -5.60 35.17 -12.44
N LYS A 241 -5.37 34.76 -11.18
CA LYS A 241 -4.09 34.26 -10.68
C LYS A 241 -3.99 32.73 -10.62
N LEU A 242 -5.09 32.02 -10.81
CA LEU A 242 -5.10 30.55 -10.83
C LEU A 242 -4.42 30.07 -12.12
N ALA A 243 -3.35 29.29 -12.00
CA ALA A 243 -2.72 28.67 -13.16
C ALA A 243 -3.74 27.81 -13.90
N SER A 244 -3.68 27.83 -15.24
CA SER A 244 -4.57 27.04 -16.08
C SER A 244 -4.62 25.58 -15.61
N PRO A 245 -5.80 24.94 -15.54
CA PRO A 245 -5.91 23.52 -15.26
C PRO A 245 -4.97 22.77 -16.19
N LEU A 246 -4.24 21.79 -15.67
CA LEU A 246 -3.56 20.83 -16.53
C LEU A 246 -4.61 20.22 -17.46
N LYS A 247 -4.60 20.63 -18.73
CA LYS A 247 -5.18 19.83 -19.80
C LYS A 247 -4.35 18.55 -19.81
N ILE A 248 -4.90 17.48 -19.24
CA ILE A 248 -4.35 16.16 -19.46
C ILE A 248 -4.42 15.95 -20.97
N SER A 249 -3.28 16.10 -21.64
CA SER A 249 -3.20 16.08 -23.09
C SER A 249 -3.81 14.79 -23.64
N SER A 250 -4.44 14.85 -24.81
CA SER A 250 -4.91 13.70 -25.59
C SER A 250 -3.84 12.60 -25.80
N LYS A 251 -2.55 12.91 -25.60
CA LYS A 251 -1.46 11.92 -25.54
C LYS A 251 -1.55 10.93 -24.37
N VAL A 252 -2.23 11.29 -23.28
CA VAL A 252 -2.37 10.43 -22.09
C VAL A 252 -3.37 9.30 -22.32
N ALA A 253 -4.47 9.57 -23.04
CA ALA A 253 -5.42 8.53 -23.45
C ALA A 253 -4.78 7.46 -24.34
N LEU A 254 -3.78 7.83 -25.14
CA LEU A 254 -2.97 6.89 -25.95
C LEU A 254 -1.98 6.05 -25.12
N ASN A 255 -1.62 6.49 -23.91
CA ASN A 255 -0.72 5.77 -23.01
C ASN A 255 -1.43 4.80 -22.04
N LEU A 256 -2.77 4.79 -21.99
CA LEU A 256 -3.53 3.85 -21.15
C LEU A 256 -3.45 2.38 -21.60
N SER A 257 -3.03 2.14 -22.84
CA SER A 257 -2.74 0.81 -23.35
C SER A 257 -1.30 0.36 -23.08
N ALA A 258 -0.43 1.25 -22.58
CA ALA A 258 0.96 0.93 -22.31
C ALA A 258 1.05 0.08 -21.03
N SER A 259 1.61 -1.12 -21.15
CA SER A 259 1.88 -1.98 -20.00
C SER A 259 2.80 -1.27 -19.00
N LEU A 260 2.42 -1.32 -17.72
CA LEU A 260 3.22 -0.78 -16.63
C LEU A 260 4.42 -1.70 -16.37
N TYR A 261 5.62 -1.15 -16.46
CA TYR A 261 6.86 -1.87 -16.13
C TYR A 261 7.61 -1.10 -15.06
N LEU A 262 8.06 -1.82 -14.04
CA LEU A 262 9.01 -1.25 -13.08
C LEU A 262 10.40 -1.21 -13.72
N PRO A 263 11.13 -0.10 -13.62
CA PRO A 263 12.50 0.00 -14.11
C PRO A 263 13.51 -0.65 -13.14
N PHE A 264 13.08 -1.63 -12.33
CA PHE A 264 13.92 -2.26 -11.31
C PHE A 264 14.32 -3.68 -11.73
N SER A 265 15.62 -3.94 -11.70
CA SER A 265 16.13 -5.31 -11.76
C SER A 265 15.94 -6.01 -10.40
N LEU A 266 16.10 -7.33 -10.37
CA LEU A 266 16.08 -8.08 -9.12
C LEU A 266 17.14 -7.56 -8.14
N GLU A 267 18.34 -7.27 -8.63
CA GLU A 267 19.46 -6.74 -7.84
C GLU A 267 19.13 -5.40 -7.20
N SER A 268 18.48 -4.50 -7.95
CA SER A 268 18.04 -3.19 -7.44
C SER A 268 16.95 -3.31 -6.38
N LEU A 269 15.99 -4.21 -6.58
CA LEU A 269 14.96 -4.51 -5.58
C LEU A 269 15.57 -5.09 -4.30
N LEU A 270 16.50 -6.04 -4.42
CA LEU A 270 17.19 -6.62 -3.27
C LEU A 270 17.96 -5.57 -2.47
N GLN A 271 18.69 -4.69 -3.15
CA GLN A 271 19.46 -3.63 -2.50
C GLN A 271 18.59 -2.65 -1.71
N THR A 272 17.37 -2.38 -2.18
CA THR A 272 16.46 -1.40 -1.55
C THR A 272 15.51 -2.02 -0.53
N THR A 273 15.26 -3.32 -0.62
CA THR A 273 14.22 -4.01 0.17
C THR A 273 14.80 -4.87 1.28
N ALA A 274 16.01 -5.41 1.10
CA ALA A 274 16.62 -6.25 2.13
C ALA A 274 16.82 -5.48 3.43
N ASP A 275 16.73 -6.20 4.55
CA ASP A 275 17.04 -5.61 5.84
C ASP A 275 18.55 -5.52 6.11
N GLU A 276 18.91 -5.05 7.31
CA GLU A 276 20.30 -4.85 7.73
C GLU A 276 21.15 -6.13 7.64
N ASP A 277 20.53 -7.31 7.78
CA ASP A 277 21.17 -8.62 7.67
C ASP A 277 21.21 -9.16 6.23
N LYS A 278 20.88 -8.34 5.23
CA LYS A 278 20.69 -8.73 3.82
C LYS A 278 19.70 -9.88 3.65
N SER A 279 18.63 -9.91 4.45
CA SER A 279 17.58 -10.92 4.37
C SER A 279 16.32 -10.37 3.72
N ILE A 280 15.69 -11.16 2.86
CA ILE A 280 14.38 -10.87 2.25
C ILE A 280 13.38 -11.99 2.51
N VAL A 281 12.10 -11.62 2.62
CA VAL A 281 10.97 -12.55 2.55
C VAL A 281 10.54 -12.65 1.10
N LEU A 282 10.63 -13.84 0.52
CA LEU A 282 10.25 -14.09 -0.87
C LEU A 282 8.86 -14.70 -0.94
N LEU A 283 7.95 -14.01 -1.63
CA LEU A 283 6.59 -14.44 -1.87
C LEU A 283 6.43 -14.82 -3.34
N VAL A 284 5.95 -16.02 -3.64
CA VAL A 284 5.73 -16.47 -5.03
C VAL A 284 4.24 -16.65 -5.25
N ALA A 285 3.67 -15.90 -6.20
CA ALA A 285 2.24 -15.92 -6.44
C ALA A 285 1.89 -15.77 -7.93
N GLY A 286 0.79 -16.40 -8.34
CA GLY A 286 0.11 -16.14 -9.60
C GLY A 286 -1.25 -15.50 -9.34
N ASP A 287 -1.99 -15.11 -10.39
CA ASP A 287 -3.18 -14.26 -10.26
C ASP A 287 -4.31 -14.99 -9.52
N SER A 288 -4.30 -16.31 -9.65
CA SER A 288 -5.16 -17.18 -8.84
C SER A 288 -4.89 -17.06 -7.32
N TYR A 289 -3.75 -16.57 -6.84
CA TYR A 289 -3.54 -16.35 -5.41
C TYR A 289 -3.58 -14.87 -5.02
N ARG A 290 -4.04 -13.98 -5.91
CA ARG A 290 -4.02 -12.53 -5.73
C ARG A 290 -4.60 -12.03 -4.40
N ASP A 291 -5.81 -12.44 -4.03
CA ASP A 291 -6.43 -11.97 -2.78
C ASP A 291 -5.72 -12.53 -1.54
N MET A 292 -5.18 -13.75 -1.65
CA MET A 292 -4.43 -14.40 -0.58
C MET A 292 -3.05 -13.74 -0.41
N LEU A 293 -2.40 -13.37 -1.51
CA LEU A 293 -1.20 -12.53 -1.52
C LEU A 293 -1.48 -11.20 -0.80
N MET A 294 -2.59 -10.53 -1.10
CA MET A 294 -2.94 -9.26 -0.43
C MET A 294 -3.22 -9.45 1.06
N SER A 295 -3.98 -10.48 1.44
CA SER A 295 -4.19 -10.85 2.84
C SER A 295 -2.86 -11.07 3.57
N PHE A 296 -1.92 -11.78 2.94
CA PHE A 296 -0.62 -12.02 3.54
C PHE A 296 0.24 -10.74 3.63
N ILE A 297 0.25 -9.90 2.61
CA ILE A 297 0.94 -8.59 2.64
C ILE A 297 0.37 -7.69 3.74
N CYS A 298 -0.95 -7.64 3.90
CA CYS A 298 -1.60 -6.92 4.99
C CYS A 298 -1.12 -7.45 6.34
N ARG A 299 -0.97 -8.77 6.47
CA ARG A 299 -0.43 -9.38 7.67
C ARG A 299 1.04 -9.02 7.92
N LEU A 300 1.90 -9.06 6.90
CA LEU A 300 3.30 -8.66 7.01
C LEU A 300 3.43 -7.20 7.45
N ARG A 301 2.60 -6.30 6.90
CA ARG A 301 2.55 -4.88 7.29
C ARG A 301 2.12 -4.70 8.74
N GLN A 302 1.11 -5.45 9.22
CA GLN A 302 0.71 -5.45 10.64
C GLN A 302 1.84 -5.95 11.57
N LEU A 303 2.70 -6.83 11.08
CA LEU A 303 3.89 -7.33 11.79
C LEU A 303 5.12 -6.42 11.63
N PHE A 304 4.98 -5.26 10.98
CA PHE A 304 6.08 -4.33 10.67
C PHE A 304 7.21 -4.95 9.83
N ILE A 305 6.86 -5.89 8.95
CA ILE A 305 7.79 -6.55 8.03
C ILE A 305 7.70 -5.87 6.66
N SER A 306 8.74 -5.13 6.30
CA SER A 306 8.84 -4.40 5.03
C SER A 306 9.80 -5.04 4.03
N ASN A 307 10.67 -5.95 4.47
CA ASN A 307 11.71 -6.58 3.65
C ASN A 307 11.19 -7.78 2.85
N PHE A 308 10.07 -7.63 2.14
CA PHE A 308 9.51 -8.69 1.30
C PHE A 308 9.55 -8.32 -0.19
N ILE A 309 9.71 -9.32 -1.06
CA ILE A 309 9.62 -9.17 -2.52
C ILE A 309 8.60 -10.17 -3.04
N VAL A 310 7.71 -9.70 -3.91
CA VAL A 310 6.76 -10.53 -4.66
C VAL A 310 7.41 -10.98 -5.96
N TYR A 311 7.42 -12.28 -6.20
CA TYR A 311 7.70 -12.86 -7.50
C TYR A 311 6.39 -13.22 -8.19
N ALA A 312 6.09 -12.51 -9.27
CA ALA A 312 4.90 -12.74 -10.07
C ALA A 312 5.15 -13.87 -11.08
N LEU A 313 4.32 -14.91 -11.02
CA LEU A 313 4.37 -16.04 -11.95
C LEU A 313 3.79 -15.70 -13.34
N ASP A 314 2.92 -14.70 -13.42
CA ASP A 314 2.17 -14.32 -14.61
C ASP A 314 2.12 -12.77 -14.79
N PRO A 315 1.85 -12.26 -16.02
CA PRO A 315 1.73 -10.83 -16.28
C PRO A 315 0.66 -10.14 -15.41
N GLU A 316 -0.45 -10.82 -15.16
CA GLU A 316 -1.61 -10.31 -14.41
C GLU A 316 -1.22 -9.97 -12.97
N THR A 317 -0.53 -10.89 -12.28
CA THR A 317 0.00 -10.68 -10.93
C THR A 317 1.05 -9.59 -10.91
N TYR A 318 1.90 -9.51 -11.93
CA TYR A 318 2.94 -8.48 -12.03
C TYR A 318 2.30 -7.09 -12.12
N HIS A 319 1.41 -6.86 -13.09
CA HIS A 319 0.71 -5.58 -13.24
C HIS A 319 -0.16 -5.25 -12.03
N PHE A 320 -0.88 -6.23 -11.48
CA PHE A 320 -1.64 -6.05 -10.25
C PHE A 320 -0.74 -5.57 -9.11
N SER A 321 0.41 -6.23 -8.90
CA SER A 321 1.33 -5.90 -7.82
C SER A 321 1.92 -4.49 -7.97
N ILE A 322 2.23 -4.06 -9.19
CA ILE A 322 2.66 -2.68 -9.47
C ILE A 322 1.56 -1.70 -9.06
N LEU A 323 0.32 -1.95 -9.48
CA LEU A 323 -0.81 -1.08 -9.15
C LEU A 323 -1.08 -1.04 -7.64
N GLN A 324 -0.78 -2.11 -6.91
CA GLN A 324 -0.85 -2.15 -5.44
C GLN A 324 0.38 -1.52 -4.74
N GLY A 325 1.36 -1.02 -5.50
CA GLY A 325 2.59 -0.43 -4.97
C GLY A 325 3.51 -1.44 -4.26
N LEU A 326 3.53 -2.69 -4.72
CA LEU A 326 4.33 -3.76 -4.13
C LEU A 326 5.70 -3.89 -4.81
N PRO A 327 6.77 -4.23 -4.05
CA PRO A 327 8.05 -4.59 -4.62
C PRO A 327 7.90 -5.93 -5.37
N VAL A 328 7.83 -5.87 -6.70
CA VAL A 328 7.54 -7.03 -7.54
C VAL A 328 8.58 -7.25 -8.63
N PHE A 329 8.95 -8.51 -8.83
CA PHE A 329 9.80 -8.96 -9.92
C PHE A 329 9.09 -10.07 -10.72
N ARG A 330 9.39 -10.15 -12.01
CA ARG A 330 8.95 -11.23 -12.89
C ARG A 330 10.10 -11.63 -13.80
N ASP A 331 10.33 -12.93 -13.95
CA ASP A 331 11.25 -13.46 -14.94
C ASP A 331 10.50 -13.78 -16.23
N TYR A 332 10.78 -13.04 -17.30
CA TYR A 332 10.15 -13.25 -18.61
C TYR A 332 10.55 -14.58 -19.27
N MET A 333 11.60 -15.23 -18.77
CA MET A 333 12.05 -16.55 -19.23
C MET A 333 11.42 -17.71 -18.45
N ALA A 334 10.65 -17.43 -17.39
CA ALA A 334 9.90 -18.46 -16.67
C ALA A 334 8.65 -18.91 -17.47
N PRO A 335 8.17 -20.16 -17.29
CA PRO A 335 6.99 -20.64 -17.99
C PRO A 335 5.77 -19.76 -17.71
N SER A 336 5.18 -19.17 -18.76
CA SER A 336 4.08 -18.20 -18.65
C SER A 336 2.68 -18.82 -18.70
N ASN A 337 2.56 -20.11 -19.02
CA ASN A 337 1.28 -20.77 -19.27
C ASN A 337 0.83 -21.61 -18.07
N ILE A 338 0.53 -20.95 -16.95
CA ILE A 338 0.06 -21.57 -15.71
C ILE A 338 -1.48 -21.58 -15.73
N SER A 339 -2.09 -22.73 -16.00
CA SER A 339 -3.55 -22.88 -16.02
C SER A 339 -4.18 -22.58 -14.65
N PHE A 340 -5.24 -21.78 -14.65
CA PHE A 340 -5.98 -21.34 -13.47
C PHE A 340 -6.66 -22.49 -12.71
N ASN A 341 -7.18 -23.50 -13.40
CA ASN A 341 -7.93 -24.62 -12.79
C ASN A 341 -7.06 -25.89 -12.61
N ASP A 342 -6.01 -26.06 -13.41
CA ASP A 342 -5.30 -27.34 -13.50
C ASP A 342 -3.96 -27.36 -12.73
N CYS A 343 -3.59 -26.25 -12.08
CA CYS A 343 -2.35 -26.15 -11.31
C CYS A 343 -2.55 -26.47 -9.82
N HIS A 344 -2.68 -27.76 -9.49
CA HIS A 344 -2.82 -28.25 -8.11
C HIS A 344 -1.75 -29.29 -7.75
N PHE A 345 -1.66 -29.66 -6.48
CA PHE A 345 -0.64 -30.60 -5.99
C PHE A 345 -0.58 -31.86 -6.86
N GLY A 346 0.62 -32.19 -7.33
CA GLY A 346 0.88 -33.36 -8.17
C GLY A 346 0.82 -33.12 -9.69
N THR A 347 0.29 -32.00 -10.17
CA THR A 347 0.21 -31.72 -11.63
C THR A 347 1.53 -31.20 -12.21
N ASP A 348 1.73 -31.33 -13.52
CA ASP A 348 2.97 -30.88 -14.19
C ASP A 348 3.16 -29.36 -14.13
N CYS A 349 2.05 -28.61 -14.08
CA CYS A 349 2.09 -27.18 -13.76
C CYS A 349 2.66 -26.93 -12.36
N PHE A 350 2.16 -27.62 -11.33
CA PHE A 350 2.67 -27.49 -9.95
C PHE A 350 4.16 -27.89 -9.85
N LYS A 351 4.58 -28.95 -10.54
CA LYS A 351 5.99 -29.33 -10.64
C LYS A 351 6.83 -28.22 -11.28
N SER A 352 6.33 -27.59 -12.34
CA SER A 352 7.03 -26.49 -13.02
C SER A 352 7.15 -25.24 -12.14
N VAL A 353 6.07 -24.84 -11.46
CA VAL A 353 6.05 -23.69 -10.55
C VAL A 353 6.95 -23.90 -9.34
N THR A 354 6.91 -25.07 -8.71
CA THR A 354 7.77 -25.36 -7.55
C THR A 354 9.25 -25.33 -7.93
N LYS A 355 9.62 -25.81 -9.12
CA LYS A 355 11.00 -25.69 -9.63
C LYS A 355 11.44 -24.25 -9.88
N VAL A 356 10.53 -23.31 -10.10
CA VAL A 356 10.85 -21.88 -10.21
C VAL A 356 11.26 -21.29 -8.85
N LYS A 357 10.62 -21.73 -7.75
CA LYS A 357 10.90 -21.21 -6.39
C LYS A 357 12.37 -21.42 -6.00
N SER A 358 12.87 -22.65 -6.01
CA SER A 358 14.28 -22.97 -5.70
C SER A 358 15.29 -22.30 -6.62
N ARG A 359 15.02 -22.20 -7.92
CA ARG A 359 15.91 -21.49 -8.86
C ARG A 359 16.02 -20.02 -8.51
N LEU A 360 14.90 -19.40 -8.15
CA LEU A 360 14.86 -18.01 -7.73
C LEU A 360 15.58 -17.80 -6.40
N VAL A 361 15.33 -18.66 -5.41
CA VAL A 361 16.05 -18.64 -4.14
C VAL A 361 17.55 -18.77 -4.38
N LEU A 362 17.99 -19.76 -5.17
CA LEU A 362 19.40 -19.94 -5.52
C LEU A 362 20.00 -18.70 -6.20
N LYS A 363 19.27 -18.05 -7.13
CA LYS A 363 19.72 -16.82 -7.78
C LYS A 363 19.94 -15.70 -6.75
N ILE A 364 19.01 -15.51 -5.82
CA ILE A 364 19.11 -14.48 -4.78
C ILE A 364 20.25 -14.78 -3.79
N LEU A 365 20.42 -16.04 -3.41
CA LEU A 365 21.52 -16.48 -2.56
C LEU A 365 22.89 -16.18 -3.20
N LYS A 366 23.03 -16.43 -4.51
CA LYS A 366 24.25 -16.09 -5.28
C LYS A 366 24.52 -14.59 -5.39
N LEU A 367 23.49 -13.76 -5.26
CA LEU A 367 23.62 -12.30 -5.21
C LEU A 367 24.00 -11.77 -3.81
N GLY A 368 24.17 -12.65 -2.82
CA GLY A 368 24.62 -12.27 -1.47
C GLY A 368 23.50 -11.98 -0.47
N TYR A 369 22.25 -12.40 -0.76
CA TYR A 369 21.08 -12.14 0.09
C TYR A 369 20.49 -13.44 0.62
N SER A 370 20.18 -13.46 1.92
CA SER A 370 19.48 -14.59 2.56
C SER A 370 17.98 -14.52 2.30
N VAL A 371 17.31 -15.67 2.21
CA VAL A 371 15.90 -15.74 1.78
C VAL A 371 15.07 -16.54 2.77
N LEU A 372 13.99 -15.94 3.27
CA LEU A 372 12.85 -16.65 3.84
C LEU A 372 11.80 -16.85 2.74
N LEU A 373 11.70 -18.06 2.19
CA LEU A 373 10.60 -18.39 1.29
C LEU A 373 9.36 -18.69 2.13
N SER A 374 8.24 -18.07 1.78
CA SER A 374 6.93 -18.39 2.35
C SER A 374 5.87 -18.43 1.26
N ASP A 375 5.11 -19.52 1.25
CA ASP A 375 3.89 -19.60 0.47
C ASP A 375 2.87 -18.61 1.03
N VAL A 376 2.04 -18.07 0.14
CA VAL A 376 1.04 -17.04 0.49
C VAL A 376 -0.15 -17.62 1.25
N ASP A 377 -0.30 -18.95 1.28
CA ASP A 377 -1.30 -19.65 2.10
C ASP A 377 -0.79 -19.99 3.52
N VAL A 378 0.37 -19.46 3.90
CA VAL A 378 0.87 -19.50 5.28
C VAL A 378 0.35 -18.28 6.06
N TYR A 379 -0.02 -18.46 7.32
CA TYR A 379 -0.40 -17.36 8.22
C TYR A 379 0.62 -17.18 9.34
N TRP A 380 1.04 -15.93 9.58
CA TRP A 380 2.08 -15.60 10.58
C TRP A 380 1.45 -14.94 11.80
N PHE A 381 1.59 -15.52 12.98
CA PHE A 381 1.17 -14.93 14.25
C PHE A 381 2.18 -13.90 14.78
N GLY A 382 3.45 -14.05 14.44
CA GLY A 382 4.54 -13.13 14.78
C GLY A 382 5.64 -13.12 13.72
N ASN A 383 6.62 -12.24 13.86
CA ASN A 383 7.78 -12.21 12.97
C ASN A 383 8.71 -13.42 13.23
N PRO A 384 8.87 -14.36 12.29
CA PRO A 384 9.69 -15.56 12.50
C PRO A 384 11.19 -15.30 12.28
N LEU A 385 11.57 -14.22 11.58
CA LEU A 385 12.95 -13.96 11.17
C LEU A 385 13.98 -13.99 12.33
N PRO A 386 13.71 -13.39 13.51
CA PRO A 386 14.66 -13.45 14.63
C PRO A 386 14.99 -14.89 15.06
N VAL A 387 13.99 -15.78 15.06
CA VAL A 387 14.17 -17.19 15.43
C VAL A 387 14.93 -17.92 14.33
N LEU A 388 14.54 -17.74 13.06
CA LEU A 388 15.15 -18.43 11.93
C LEU A 388 16.62 -18.04 11.74
N ARG A 389 16.99 -16.80 12.08
CA ARG A 389 18.39 -16.35 12.06
C ARG A 389 19.24 -16.95 13.18
N SER A 390 18.65 -17.30 14.32
CA SER A 390 19.44 -17.79 15.47
C SER A 390 20.20 -19.10 15.21
N PHE A 391 19.84 -19.86 14.16
CA PHE A 391 20.45 -21.14 13.82
C PHE A 391 21.89 -21.08 13.26
N GLY A 392 22.42 -19.89 12.96
CA GLY A 392 23.80 -19.71 12.50
C GLY A 392 24.03 -20.04 11.01
N PRO A 393 25.27 -19.95 10.53
CA PRO A 393 25.65 -20.21 9.13
C PRO A 393 25.63 -21.71 8.81
N ALA A 394 25.56 -22.06 7.51
CA ALA A 394 25.52 -23.45 7.04
C ALA A 394 24.37 -24.27 7.66
N VAL A 395 23.26 -23.60 7.94
CA VAL A 395 22.00 -24.21 8.38
C VAL A 395 20.86 -23.72 7.50
N LEU A 396 20.17 -24.66 6.85
CA LEU A 396 18.88 -24.43 6.21
C LEU A 396 17.79 -24.87 7.18
N VAL A 397 16.87 -23.96 7.52
CA VAL A 397 15.74 -24.29 8.40
C VAL A 397 14.47 -24.42 7.60
N ALA A 398 13.73 -25.52 7.78
CA ALA A 398 12.52 -25.81 7.01
C ALA A 398 11.39 -26.31 7.89
N GLN A 399 10.16 -25.99 7.51
CA GLN A 399 8.98 -26.61 8.11
C GLN A 399 8.92 -28.12 7.77
N SER A 400 8.26 -28.91 8.62
CA SER A 400 7.97 -30.33 8.37
C SER A 400 6.49 -30.57 8.04
N ASP A 401 6.23 -31.43 7.05
CA ASP A 401 4.94 -32.05 6.75
C ASP A 401 4.64 -33.28 7.63
N GLU A 402 5.55 -33.64 8.55
CA GLU A 402 5.26 -34.66 9.55
C GLU A 402 4.21 -34.12 10.55
N TYR A 403 3.05 -34.78 10.58
CA TYR A 403 1.90 -34.32 11.36
C TYR A 403 1.69 -35.11 12.65
N ASN A 404 2.38 -36.25 12.83
CA ASN A 404 2.34 -36.98 14.07
C ASN A 404 2.84 -36.11 15.22
N GLU A 405 2.22 -36.24 16.39
CA GLU A 405 2.51 -35.39 17.55
C GLU A 405 3.87 -35.70 18.19
N THR A 406 4.29 -36.95 18.08
CA THR A 406 5.50 -37.51 18.68
C THR A 406 6.40 -38.14 17.63
N GLY A 407 7.66 -38.38 18.00
CA GLY A 407 8.65 -39.02 17.13
C GLY A 407 9.35 -38.05 16.17
N PRO A 408 10.21 -38.58 15.28
CA PRO A 408 11.06 -37.78 14.41
C PRO A 408 10.26 -36.89 13.45
N ILE A 409 10.68 -35.64 13.27
CA ILE A 409 10.08 -34.69 12.33
C ILE A 409 10.80 -34.65 10.97
N ASN A 410 12.00 -35.20 10.90
CA ASN A 410 12.85 -35.31 9.72
C ASN A 410 12.62 -36.63 8.93
N LEU A 411 11.41 -37.21 8.98
CA LEU A 411 11.09 -38.47 8.30
C LEU A 411 11.18 -38.34 6.76
N PRO A 412 11.40 -39.46 6.03
CA PRO A 412 11.50 -39.46 4.57
C PRO A 412 10.42 -38.64 3.88
N ARG A 413 10.86 -37.68 3.04
CA ARG A 413 10.01 -36.78 2.25
C ARG A 413 9.01 -35.95 3.07
N ARG A 414 9.33 -35.67 4.33
CA ARG A 414 8.55 -34.76 5.19
C ARG A 414 9.06 -33.31 5.20
N LEU A 415 10.12 -32.96 4.48
CA LEU A 415 10.49 -31.55 4.36
C LEU A 415 9.38 -30.80 3.62
N ASN A 416 8.96 -29.63 4.13
CA ASN A 416 8.00 -28.75 3.49
C ASN A 416 8.74 -27.61 2.75
N SER A 417 8.53 -27.47 1.43
CA SER A 417 9.19 -26.41 0.65
C SER A 417 8.38 -25.11 0.53
N GLY A 418 7.25 -25.00 1.23
CA GLY A 418 6.43 -23.79 1.30
C GLY A 418 6.80 -22.84 2.45
N PHE A 419 7.68 -23.25 3.38
CA PHE A 419 8.22 -22.36 4.40
C PHE A 419 9.63 -22.80 4.83
N TYR A 420 10.66 -22.07 4.40
CA TYR A 420 12.05 -22.31 4.82
C TYR A 420 12.91 -21.06 4.73
N PHE A 421 13.97 -21.01 5.53
CA PHE A 421 14.99 -19.96 5.49
C PHE A 421 16.34 -20.52 5.06
N ALA A 422 16.91 -19.91 4.03
CA ALA A 422 18.21 -20.23 3.47
C ALA A 422 19.13 -19.02 3.57
N ARG A 423 20.32 -19.22 4.13
CA ARG A 423 21.33 -18.17 4.25
C ARG A 423 22.19 -18.08 3.00
N SER A 424 22.59 -16.87 2.64
CA SER A 424 23.60 -16.68 1.60
C SER A 424 24.98 -17.00 2.19
N ASP A 425 25.33 -18.29 2.15
CA ASP A 425 26.65 -18.81 2.50
C ASP A 425 27.08 -19.93 1.51
N PRO A 426 28.39 -20.24 1.41
CA PRO A 426 28.89 -21.18 0.40
C PRO A 426 28.26 -22.58 0.49
N ALA A 427 28.05 -23.11 1.70
CA ALA A 427 27.48 -24.43 1.90
C ALA A 427 26.01 -24.48 1.44
N THR A 428 25.21 -23.48 1.82
CA THR A 428 23.81 -23.37 1.43
C THR A 428 23.67 -23.19 -0.08
N VAL A 429 24.50 -22.33 -0.70
CA VAL A 429 24.48 -22.13 -2.16
C VAL A 429 24.80 -23.44 -2.89
N ALA A 430 25.88 -24.13 -2.52
CA ALA A 430 26.27 -25.39 -3.14
C ALA A 430 25.19 -26.48 -2.99
N ALA A 431 24.58 -26.58 -1.82
CA ALA A 431 23.51 -27.55 -1.58
C ALA A 431 22.26 -27.23 -2.41
N LEU A 432 21.86 -25.96 -2.51
CA LEU A 432 20.73 -25.55 -3.34
C LEU A 432 21.01 -25.73 -4.84
N GLU A 433 22.26 -25.60 -5.30
CA GLU A 433 22.64 -25.98 -6.67
C GLU A 433 22.36 -27.46 -6.94
N LYS A 434 22.72 -28.35 -5.99
CA LYS A 434 22.42 -29.78 -6.09
C LYS A 434 20.91 -30.03 -6.12
N VAL A 435 20.14 -29.37 -5.25
CA VAL A 435 18.67 -29.48 -5.22
C VAL A 435 18.06 -29.05 -6.56
N VAL A 436 18.46 -27.90 -7.09
CA VAL A 436 17.96 -27.39 -8.39
C VAL A 436 18.34 -28.33 -9.54
N LYS A 437 19.56 -28.88 -9.52
CA LYS A 437 20.04 -29.85 -10.52
C LYS A 437 19.25 -31.16 -10.45
N HIS A 438 18.99 -31.69 -9.26
CA HIS A 438 18.16 -32.89 -9.08
C HIS A 438 16.70 -32.65 -9.50
N ALA A 439 16.15 -31.48 -9.15
CA ALA A 439 14.80 -31.11 -9.53
C ALA A 439 14.64 -30.92 -11.04
N SER A 440 15.67 -30.47 -11.76
CA SER A 440 15.58 -30.29 -13.23
C SER A 440 15.56 -31.62 -13.99
N THR A 441 16.20 -32.66 -13.46
CA THR A 441 16.26 -33.99 -14.08
C THR A 441 15.15 -34.94 -13.61
N SER A 442 14.49 -34.66 -12.48
CA SER A 442 13.42 -35.51 -11.96
C SER A 442 12.03 -35.16 -12.52
N GLY A 443 11.17 -36.17 -12.65
CA GLY A 443 9.73 -36.00 -12.92
C GLY A 443 8.89 -35.59 -11.69
N LEU A 444 9.55 -35.32 -10.56
CA LEU A 444 8.94 -34.98 -9.28
C LEU A 444 8.69 -33.47 -9.15
N SER A 445 7.92 -33.09 -8.14
CA SER A 445 7.91 -31.71 -7.65
C SER A 445 9.25 -31.37 -6.97
N GLU A 446 9.45 -30.10 -6.65
CA GLU A 446 10.65 -29.61 -5.98
C GLU A 446 10.86 -30.22 -4.58
N GLN A 447 9.79 -30.35 -3.78
CA GLN A 447 9.89 -30.74 -2.37
C GLN A 447 10.57 -32.10 -2.13
N PRO A 448 10.24 -33.18 -2.89
CA PRO A 448 11.02 -34.42 -2.84
C PRO A 448 12.51 -34.22 -3.15
N SER A 449 12.86 -33.33 -4.09
CA SER A 449 14.26 -33.06 -4.42
C SER A 449 15.02 -32.36 -3.30
N PHE A 450 14.36 -31.51 -2.50
CA PHE A 450 14.96 -30.97 -1.28
C PHE A 450 15.30 -32.10 -0.31
N TYR A 451 14.37 -33.01 -0.07
CA TYR A 451 14.60 -34.09 0.90
C TYR A 451 15.67 -35.07 0.40
N ASP A 452 15.50 -35.60 -0.80
CA ASP A 452 16.36 -36.66 -1.34
C ASP A 452 17.82 -36.17 -1.50
N VAL A 453 18.03 -34.88 -1.80
CA VAL A 453 19.39 -34.29 -1.86
C VAL A 453 19.95 -33.96 -0.48
N LEU A 454 19.17 -33.31 0.41
CA LEU A 454 19.71 -32.75 1.66
C LEU A 454 19.71 -33.75 2.83
N CYS A 455 18.77 -34.70 2.82
CA CYS A 455 18.64 -35.76 3.81
C CYS A 455 19.03 -37.14 3.26
N GLY A 456 19.33 -37.24 1.97
CA GLY A 456 19.56 -38.51 1.28
C GLY A 456 18.26 -39.26 1.00
N GLU A 457 18.28 -40.10 -0.04
CA GLU A 457 17.18 -41.03 -0.31
C GLU A 457 16.91 -41.90 0.94
N ASP A 458 15.63 -42.10 1.25
CA ASP A 458 15.16 -42.77 2.47
C ASP A 458 15.71 -42.21 3.81
N GLY A 459 16.30 -41.01 3.78
CA GLY A 459 16.79 -40.32 4.96
C GLY A 459 18.11 -40.85 5.52
N ILE A 460 18.97 -41.43 4.68
CA ILE A 460 20.28 -41.97 5.08
C ILE A 460 21.19 -40.96 5.80
N ASN A 461 21.00 -39.66 5.58
CA ASN A 461 21.80 -38.58 6.16
C ASN A 461 21.12 -37.89 7.36
N ARG A 462 20.04 -38.48 7.89
CA ARG A 462 19.38 -37.97 9.10
C ARG A 462 20.31 -38.05 10.31
N ILE A 463 20.28 -37.00 11.13
CA ILE A 463 20.94 -36.96 12.44
C ILE A 463 19.89 -36.67 13.49
N GLY A 464 19.69 -37.61 14.42
CA GLY A 464 18.63 -37.51 15.43
C GLY A 464 17.24 -37.37 14.80
N ASP A 465 16.38 -36.65 15.50
CA ASP A 465 14.94 -36.59 15.21
C ASP A 465 14.52 -35.33 14.42
N ASP A 466 15.41 -34.35 14.29
CA ASP A 466 15.12 -33.01 13.79
C ASP A 466 16.11 -32.49 12.75
N ARG A 467 17.16 -33.25 12.39
CA ARG A 467 18.21 -32.76 11.50
C ARG A 467 18.59 -33.73 10.40
N CYS A 468 19.20 -33.19 9.35
CA CYS A 468 19.96 -33.93 8.36
C CYS A 468 21.30 -33.22 8.12
N LEU A 469 22.35 -33.96 7.77
CA LEU A 469 23.64 -33.40 7.39
C LEU A 469 24.00 -33.84 5.98
N GLU A 470 24.00 -32.90 5.04
CA GLU A 470 24.39 -33.19 3.66
C GLU A 470 25.92 -33.37 3.58
N PRO A 471 26.42 -34.54 3.15
CA PRO A 471 27.81 -34.94 3.38
C PRO A 471 28.84 -34.19 2.51
N GLU A 472 28.45 -33.68 1.34
CA GLU A 472 29.39 -33.05 0.41
C GLU A 472 29.59 -31.56 0.69
N THR A 473 28.54 -30.87 1.13
CA THR A 473 28.51 -29.43 1.39
C THR A 473 28.59 -29.10 2.87
N ASN A 474 28.44 -30.11 3.74
CA ASN A 474 28.37 -29.98 5.19
C ASN A 474 27.21 -29.06 5.64
N LEU A 475 26.19 -28.90 4.81
CA LEU A 475 24.98 -28.15 5.15
C LEU A 475 24.12 -28.97 6.12
N THR A 476 23.75 -28.36 7.24
CA THR A 476 22.74 -28.95 8.13
C THR A 476 21.34 -28.48 7.72
N VAL A 477 20.42 -29.42 7.51
CA VAL A 477 18.98 -29.10 7.50
C VAL A 477 18.46 -29.25 8.92
N HIS A 478 17.81 -28.21 9.43
CA HIS A 478 17.12 -28.25 10.72
C HIS A 478 15.61 -28.11 10.51
N PHE A 479 14.85 -29.12 10.93
CA PHE A 479 13.40 -29.12 10.84
C PHE A 479 12.83 -28.32 12.01
N LEU A 480 11.98 -27.35 11.71
CA LEU A 480 11.38 -26.47 12.70
C LEU A 480 10.42 -27.22 13.63
N ASP A 481 10.40 -26.83 14.91
CA ASP A 481 9.47 -27.37 15.92
C ASP A 481 8.00 -27.24 15.43
N ARG A 482 7.34 -28.39 15.23
CA ARG A 482 5.95 -28.49 14.77
C ARG A 482 4.92 -27.85 15.69
N ASN A 483 5.25 -27.56 16.96
CA ASN A 483 4.40 -26.75 17.83
C ASN A 483 4.46 -25.26 17.48
N ARG A 484 5.64 -24.75 17.10
CA ARG A 484 5.85 -23.34 16.76
C ARG A 484 5.57 -23.04 15.28
N PHE A 485 5.80 -24.02 14.42
CA PHE A 485 5.64 -23.95 12.96
C PHE A 485 4.78 -25.11 12.42
N PRO A 486 3.54 -25.30 12.90
CA PRO A 486 2.66 -26.39 12.45
C PRO A 486 2.32 -26.35 10.96
N ASN A 487 2.35 -27.53 10.33
CA ASN A 487 1.70 -27.75 9.04
C ASN A 487 0.17 -27.81 9.19
N GLY A 488 -0.54 -27.96 8.07
CA GLY A 488 -1.99 -27.93 8.04
C GLY A 488 -2.72 -29.15 8.63
N ALA A 489 -2.01 -30.25 8.92
CA ALA A 489 -2.57 -31.45 9.54
C ALA A 489 -2.33 -31.52 11.05
N PHE A 490 -1.29 -30.85 11.54
CA PHE A 490 -0.83 -30.99 12.91
C PHE A 490 -1.94 -30.68 13.92
N GLN A 491 -2.25 -31.68 14.78
CA GLN A 491 -3.25 -31.62 15.86
C GLN A 491 -4.64 -31.13 15.48
N GLY A 492 -4.99 -31.18 14.18
CA GLY A 492 -6.26 -30.65 13.69
C GLY A 492 -6.47 -29.17 14.06
N LEU A 493 -5.41 -28.36 14.13
CA LEU A 493 -5.48 -26.95 14.55
C LEU A 493 -6.49 -26.14 13.73
N TRP A 494 -6.53 -26.36 12.41
CA TRP A 494 -7.50 -25.74 11.51
C TRP A 494 -8.97 -26.13 11.76
N GLY A 495 -9.24 -27.19 12.53
CA GLY A 495 -10.58 -27.61 12.92
C GLY A 495 -11.03 -27.09 14.28
N LYS A 496 -10.20 -26.28 14.97
CA LYS A 496 -10.57 -25.67 16.26
C LYS A 496 -11.53 -24.51 16.03
N SER A 497 -12.46 -24.30 16.96
CA SER A 497 -13.43 -23.19 16.91
C SER A 497 -12.75 -21.82 16.88
N ASP A 498 -11.64 -21.67 17.61
CA ASP A 498 -10.76 -20.51 17.57
C ASP A 498 -9.33 -20.98 17.29
N VAL A 499 -9.00 -21.02 16.00
CA VAL A 499 -7.69 -21.45 15.51
C VAL A 499 -6.59 -20.51 16.02
N ARG A 500 -6.85 -19.21 16.06
CA ARG A 500 -5.87 -18.19 16.49
C ARG A 500 -5.48 -18.42 17.95
N SER A 501 -6.46 -18.53 18.86
CA SER A 501 -6.18 -18.78 20.28
C SER A 501 -5.57 -20.16 20.52
N ALA A 502 -6.00 -21.19 19.77
CA ALA A 502 -5.40 -22.52 19.87
C ALA A 502 -3.91 -22.52 19.50
N CYS A 503 -3.55 -21.80 18.43
CA CYS A 503 -2.18 -21.62 18.00
C CYS A 503 -1.36 -20.77 19.00
N MET A 504 -1.89 -19.61 19.43
CA MET A 504 -1.16 -18.73 20.36
C MET A 504 -0.84 -19.41 21.69
N ARG A 505 -1.76 -20.22 22.25
CA ARG A 505 -1.52 -20.99 23.49
C ARG A 505 -0.34 -21.97 23.39
N LYS A 506 0.04 -22.38 22.18
CA LYS A 506 1.18 -23.25 21.91
C LYS A 506 2.47 -22.50 21.59
N GLY A 507 2.41 -21.17 21.49
CA GLY A 507 3.51 -20.37 20.98
C GLY A 507 3.73 -20.54 19.48
N CYS A 508 2.68 -20.86 18.71
CA CYS A 508 2.77 -20.86 17.25
C CYS A 508 3.21 -19.48 16.76
N LEU A 509 4.27 -19.44 15.96
CA LEU A 509 4.66 -18.26 15.19
C LEU A 509 4.03 -18.27 13.81
N VAL A 510 3.79 -19.46 13.25
CA VAL A 510 3.37 -19.64 11.86
C VAL A 510 2.43 -20.86 11.78
N ILE A 511 1.44 -20.86 10.90
CA ILE A 511 0.66 -22.05 10.53
C ILE A 511 0.48 -22.13 9.01
N HIS A 512 0.69 -23.31 8.45
CA HIS A 512 0.56 -23.54 7.02
C HIS A 512 -0.81 -24.13 6.67
N ASN A 513 -1.44 -23.61 5.61
CA ASN A 513 -2.71 -24.08 5.06
C ASN A 513 -2.53 -25.21 4.01
N ASN A 514 -1.44 -26.00 4.09
CA ASN A 514 -1.09 -26.97 3.04
C ASN A 514 -1.89 -28.28 3.05
N TRP A 515 -2.52 -28.65 4.16
CA TRP A 515 -3.28 -29.90 4.27
C TRP A 515 -4.76 -29.76 3.87
N ILE A 516 -5.00 -29.15 2.71
CA ILE A 516 -6.32 -29.06 2.07
C ILE A 516 -6.13 -28.87 0.56
N ASN A 517 -6.91 -29.60 -0.23
CA ASN A 517 -6.85 -29.51 -1.69
C ASN A 517 -7.87 -28.49 -2.22
N GLY A 518 -7.46 -27.72 -3.23
CA GLY A 518 -8.28 -26.73 -3.90
C GLY A 518 -8.10 -25.33 -3.31
N ARG A 519 -7.78 -24.37 -4.18
CA ARG A 519 -7.61 -22.95 -3.83
C ARG A 519 -8.83 -22.36 -3.12
N LYS A 520 -10.04 -22.60 -3.65
CA LYS A 520 -11.29 -22.08 -3.05
C LYS A 520 -11.42 -22.52 -1.60
N ARG A 521 -11.15 -23.79 -1.31
CA ARG A 521 -11.19 -24.36 0.04
C ARG A 521 -10.09 -23.80 0.94
N LYS A 522 -8.88 -23.56 0.40
CA LYS A 522 -7.81 -22.87 1.14
C LYS A 522 -8.24 -21.47 1.58
N LEU A 523 -8.82 -20.69 0.67
CA LEU A 523 -9.32 -19.34 0.94
C LEU A 523 -10.45 -19.38 1.96
N GLU A 524 -11.47 -20.20 1.74
CA GLU A 524 -12.61 -20.36 2.66
C GLU A 524 -12.14 -20.74 4.07
N ARG A 525 -11.16 -21.64 4.20
CA ARG A 525 -10.60 -22.05 5.49
C ARG A 525 -9.89 -20.90 6.20
N GLN A 526 -9.08 -20.10 5.51
CA GLN A 526 -8.42 -18.93 6.10
C GLN A 526 -9.42 -17.85 6.53
N VAL A 527 -10.40 -17.53 5.68
CA VAL A 527 -11.43 -16.53 5.95
C VAL A 527 -12.28 -16.95 7.15
N SER A 528 -12.83 -18.17 7.13
CA SER A 528 -13.68 -18.68 8.22
C SER A 528 -12.96 -18.84 9.56
N SER A 529 -11.63 -18.99 9.53
CA SER A 529 -10.80 -19.10 10.74
C SER A 529 -10.34 -17.74 11.31
N GLY A 530 -10.75 -16.61 10.74
CA GLY A 530 -10.30 -15.27 11.17
C GLY A 530 -8.81 -15.00 10.91
N MET A 531 -8.23 -15.71 9.93
CA MET A 531 -6.83 -15.59 9.50
C MET A 531 -6.76 -14.94 8.11
N TRP A 532 -7.45 -13.81 7.98
CA TRP A 532 -7.61 -13.09 6.73
C TRP A 532 -7.61 -11.58 7.01
N GLU A 533 -6.65 -10.85 6.43
CA GLU A 533 -6.38 -9.45 6.77
C GLU A 533 -6.70 -8.48 5.63
N TYR A 534 -7.49 -8.90 4.64
CA TYR A 534 -7.79 -8.11 3.43
C TYR A 534 -9.28 -8.16 3.07
N ASP A 535 -9.92 -7.00 2.96
CA ASP A 535 -11.27 -6.91 2.42
C ASP A 535 -11.20 -6.72 0.90
N SER A 536 -11.65 -7.73 0.15
CA SER A 536 -11.65 -7.71 -1.32
C SER A 536 -12.67 -6.73 -1.90
N SER A 537 -13.72 -6.38 -1.14
CA SER A 537 -14.76 -5.44 -1.59
C SER A 537 -14.26 -3.99 -1.56
N SER A 538 -13.66 -3.57 -0.44
CA SER A 538 -13.01 -2.25 -0.33
C SER A 538 -11.57 -2.24 -0.87
N ARG A 539 -11.00 -3.41 -1.19
CA ARG A 539 -9.61 -3.60 -1.62
C ARG A 539 -8.60 -3.03 -0.63
N MET A 540 -8.91 -3.09 0.67
CA MET A 540 -8.07 -2.55 1.73
C MET A 540 -7.63 -3.62 2.73
N CYS A 541 -6.48 -3.41 3.34
CA CYS A 541 -6.10 -4.19 4.53
C CYS A 541 -7.08 -3.90 5.66
N LEU A 542 -7.51 -4.96 6.35
CA LEU A 542 -8.26 -4.84 7.59
C LEU A 542 -7.39 -4.19 8.67
N GLN A 543 -7.97 -3.23 9.38
CA GLN A 543 -7.31 -2.44 10.42
C GLN A 543 -8.04 -2.61 11.75
N ALA A 544 -7.33 -2.50 12.87
CA ALA A 544 -7.91 -2.70 14.20
C ALA A 544 -9.06 -1.73 14.53
N TRP A 545 -9.05 -0.50 13.99
CA TRP A 545 -10.16 0.46 14.16
C TRP A 545 -11.42 0.11 13.34
N GLN A 546 -11.35 -0.87 12.43
CA GLN A 546 -12.51 -1.37 11.69
C GLN A 546 -13.24 -2.51 12.45
N GLY A 547 -12.74 -2.93 13.62
CA GLY A 547 -13.16 -4.15 14.32
C GLY A 547 -13.67 -3.95 15.76
N MET A 548 -14.31 -2.83 16.07
CA MET A 548 -15.12 -2.71 17.30
C MET A 548 -16.52 -2.23 16.93
N ALA A 549 -17.34 -3.16 16.45
CA ALA A 549 -18.79 -3.06 16.40
C ALA A 549 -19.38 -4.31 17.04
#